data_AF-A0A1Q7ACU7-F1
#
_entry.id   AF-A0A1Q7ACU7-F1
#
_cell.length_a   1.000
_cell.length_b   1.000
_cell.length_c   1.000
_cell.angle_alpha   90.00
_cell.angle_beta   90.00
_cell.angle_gamma   90.00
#
_symmetry.space_group_name_H-M   'P 1'
#
loop_
_entity.id
_entity.type
_entity.pdbx_description
1 polymer ?
#
loop_
_entity_poly.entity_id
_entity_poly.type
_entity_poly.pdbx_seq_one_letter_code
_entity_poly.pdbx_strand_id
1 'polypeptide(L)'
;MQTQRGFTLIEVMVAVVILSVVLLGTAQLTTGMVHTAATSGRQDAAIELAQSRIARIQADPNYATLEKMYVATEIGFPALPGFSRHTDVLRYGGVGQPNDYKKITVTVSGPGLLAPVSRTVTVAAP
;
A
#
# COMPACT_ATOMS: atom_id res chain seq x y z
N MET A 1 18.69 8.70 -63.64
CA MET A 1 17.33 8.28 -63.24
C MET A 1 17.46 7.20 -62.17
N GLN A 2 17.13 7.49 -60.92
CA GLN A 2 17.15 6.49 -59.85
C GLN A 2 15.91 5.60 -59.97
N THR A 3 16.11 4.30 -60.14
CA THR A 3 15.02 3.32 -60.15
C THR A 3 14.50 3.15 -58.73
N GLN A 4 13.33 3.70 -58.43
CA GLN A 4 12.63 3.42 -57.18
C GLN A 4 12.18 1.95 -57.21
N ARG A 5 12.84 1.10 -56.43
CA ARG A 5 12.43 -0.30 -56.24
C ARG A 5 11.26 -0.32 -55.24
N GLY A 6 10.11 -0.85 -55.66
CA GLY A 6 8.96 -1.05 -54.78
C GLY A 6 9.18 -2.19 -53.78
N PHE A 7 8.36 -2.23 -52.72
CA PHE A 7 8.38 -3.27 -51.70
C PHE A 7 7.95 -4.63 -52.26
N THR A 8 8.62 -5.70 -51.81
CA THR A 8 8.21 -7.06 -52.18
C THR A 8 7.07 -7.56 -51.27
N LEU A 9 6.23 -8.47 -51.78
CA LEU A 9 5.13 -9.08 -51.02
C LEU A 9 5.63 -9.76 -49.73
N ILE A 10 6.76 -10.46 -49.82
CA ILE A 10 7.42 -11.11 -48.68
C ILE A 10 7.82 -10.08 -47.62
N GLU A 11 8.34 -8.93 -48.03
CA GLU A 11 8.79 -7.87 -47.11
C GLU A 11 7.62 -7.26 -46.35
N VAL A 12 6.48 -7.05 -47.01
CA VAL A 12 5.24 -6.60 -46.34
C VAL A 12 4.73 -7.66 -45.37
N MET A 13 4.76 -8.94 -45.75
CA MET A 13 4.35 -10.04 -44.86
C MET A 13 5.26 -10.10 -43.61
N VAL A 14 6.57 -10.01 -43.79
CA VAL A 14 7.54 -10.00 -42.69
C VAL A 14 7.33 -8.77 -41.79
N ALA A 15 7.12 -7.58 -42.38
CA ALA A 15 6.85 -6.36 -41.62
C ALA A 15 5.58 -6.48 -40.75
N VAL A 16 4.49 -7.04 -41.29
CA VAL A 16 3.25 -7.25 -40.54
C VAL A 16 3.42 -8.26 -39.42
N VAL A 17 4.20 -9.33 -39.64
CA VAL A 17 4.51 -10.31 -38.58
C VAL A 17 5.32 -9.66 -37.45
N ILE A 18 6.38 -8.92 -37.78
CA ILE A 18 7.20 -8.21 -36.79
C ILE A 18 6.33 -7.21 -36.03
N LEU A 19 5.51 -6.42 -36.73
CA LEU A 19 4.59 -5.47 -36.12
C LEU A 19 3.62 -6.17 -35.15
N SER A 20 3.06 -7.31 -35.54
CA SER A 20 2.14 -8.07 -34.70
C SER A 20 2.81 -8.54 -33.40
N VAL A 21 4.05 -9.03 -33.48
CA VAL A 21 4.84 -9.43 -32.30
C VAL A 21 5.12 -8.24 -31.39
N VAL A 22 5.50 -7.09 -31.96
CA VAL A 22 5.75 -5.86 -31.20
C VAL A 22 4.48 -5.37 -30.49
N LEU A 23 3.35 -5.34 -31.19
CA LEU A 23 2.07 -4.93 -30.61
C LEU A 23 1.64 -5.85 -29.46
N LEU A 24 1.80 -7.17 -29.60
CA LEU A 24 1.51 -8.12 -28.52
C LEU A 24 2.45 -7.93 -27.33
N GLY A 25 3.75 -7.75 -27.58
CA GLY A 25 4.73 -7.50 -26.52
C GLY A 25 4.40 -6.22 -25.73
N THR A 26 4.08 -5.13 -26.43
CA THR A 26 3.72 -3.86 -25.76
C THR A 26 2.41 -3.95 -24.96
N ALA A 27 1.41 -4.69 -25.44
CA ALA A 27 0.15 -4.90 -24.73
C ALA A 27 0.35 -5.68 -23.42
N GLN A 28 1.19 -6.72 -23.43
CA GLN A 28 1.53 -7.49 -22.24
C GLN A 28 2.27 -6.64 -21.19
N LEU A 29 3.26 -5.86 -21.62
CA LEU A 29 3.99 -4.95 -20.74
C LEU A 29 3.08 -3.90 -20.11
N THR A 30 2.19 -3.30 -20.91
CA THR A 30 1.22 -2.30 -20.43
C THR A 30 0.29 -2.89 -19.38
N THR A 31 -0.22 -4.10 -19.61
CA THR A 31 -1.10 -4.79 -18.67
C THR A 31 -0.38 -5.12 -17.35
N GLY A 32 0.88 -5.60 -17.44
CA GLY A 32 1.71 -5.86 -16.26
C GLY A 32 2.01 -4.60 -15.44
N MET A 33 2.25 -3.47 -16.11
CA MET A 33 2.45 -2.17 -15.45
C MET A 33 1.19 -1.70 -14.74
N VAL A 34 0.01 -1.81 -15.35
CA VAL A 34 -1.27 -1.43 -14.72
C VAL A 34 -1.52 -2.27 -13.47
N HIS A 35 -1.29 -3.59 -13.53
CA HIS A 35 -1.44 -4.46 -12.37
C HIS A 35 -0.47 -4.12 -11.24
N THR A 36 0.80 -3.86 -11.58
CA THR A 36 1.82 -3.44 -10.62
C THR A 36 1.46 -2.10 -9.97
N ALA A 37 1.08 -1.10 -10.76
CA ALA A 37 0.69 0.21 -10.26
C ALA A 37 -0.55 0.13 -9.33
N ALA A 38 -1.55 -0.67 -9.68
CA ALA A 38 -2.72 -0.88 -8.83
C ALA A 38 -2.34 -1.55 -7.49
N THR A 39 -1.37 -2.47 -7.50
CA THR A 39 -0.89 -3.15 -6.30
C THR A 39 -0.09 -2.20 -5.41
N SER A 40 0.83 -1.41 -5.99
CA SER A 40 1.58 -0.36 -5.29
C SER A 40 0.65 0.69 -4.68
N GLY A 41 -0.37 1.15 -5.41
CA GLY A 41 -1.33 2.12 -4.87
C GLY A 41 -2.11 1.60 -3.66
N ARG A 42 -2.48 0.30 -3.64
CA ARG A 42 -3.10 -0.32 -2.46
C ARG A 42 -2.14 -0.42 -1.27
N GLN A 43 -0.88 -0.74 -1.54
CA GLN A 43 0.17 -0.78 -0.52
C GLN A 43 0.38 0.60 0.12
N ASP A 44 0.46 1.65 -0.70
CA ASP A 44 0.65 3.03 -0.24
C ASP A 44 -0.54 3.49 0.60
N ALA A 45 -1.77 3.21 0.14
CA ALA A 45 -2.97 3.56 0.89
C ALA A 45 -3.07 2.81 2.24
N ALA A 46 -2.60 1.56 2.32
CA ALA A 46 -2.51 0.82 3.58
C ALA A 46 -1.49 1.44 4.55
N ILE A 47 -0.34 1.90 4.03
CA ILE A 47 0.67 2.62 4.81
C ILE A 47 0.10 3.93 5.35
N GLU A 48 -0.58 4.71 4.50
CA GLU A 48 -1.24 5.95 4.90
C GLU A 48 -2.31 5.71 5.98
N LEU A 49 -3.10 4.64 5.84
CA LEU A 49 -4.12 4.28 6.83
C LEU A 49 -3.52 3.92 8.19
N ALA A 50 -2.35 3.27 8.22
CA ALA A 50 -1.61 2.98 9.44
C ALA A 50 -0.96 4.24 10.04
N GLN A 51 -0.31 5.05 9.21
CA GLN A 51 0.39 6.28 9.61
C GLN A 51 -0.57 7.33 10.16
N SER A 52 -1.71 7.54 9.50
CA SER A 52 -2.74 8.48 9.96
C SER A 52 -3.27 8.12 11.36
N ARG A 53 -3.42 6.82 11.66
CA ARG A 53 -3.79 6.37 13.00
C ARG A 53 -2.70 6.64 14.03
N ILE A 54 -1.43 6.36 13.71
CA ILE A 54 -0.31 6.68 14.60
C ILE A 54 -0.25 8.19 14.87
N ALA A 55 -0.34 9.02 13.85
CA ALA A 55 -0.32 10.48 13.99
C ALA A 55 -1.46 10.97 14.90
N ARG A 56 -2.66 10.40 14.74
CA ARG A 56 -3.80 10.71 15.61
C ARG A 56 -3.56 10.32 17.07
N ILE A 57 -2.95 9.15 17.32
CA ILE A 57 -2.63 8.67 18.68
C ILE A 57 -1.54 9.53 19.32
N GLN A 58 -0.51 9.92 18.56
CA GLN A 58 0.56 10.80 19.05
C GLN A 58 0.06 12.21 19.38
N ALA A 59 -0.95 12.69 18.64
CA ALA A 59 -1.56 13.99 18.88
C ALA A 59 -2.62 13.98 19.99
N ASP A 60 -2.97 12.80 20.54
CA ASP A 60 -3.97 12.69 21.60
C ASP A 60 -3.36 13.08 22.96
N PRO A 61 -3.89 14.11 23.65
CA PRO A 61 -3.34 14.53 24.94
C PRO A 61 -3.64 13.53 26.07
N ASN A 62 -4.60 12.62 25.90
CA ASN A 62 -5.07 11.75 26.97
C ASN A 62 -4.32 10.41 26.99
N TYR A 63 -3.07 10.43 27.48
CA TYR A 63 -2.26 9.22 27.60
C TYR A 63 -2.99 8.08 28.33
N ALA A 64 -3.72 8.38 29.42
CA ALA A 64 -4.36 7.38 30.27
C ALA A 64 -5.45 6.55 29.58
N THR A 65 -6.11 7.07 28.53
CA THR A 65 -7.27 6.43 27.90
C THR A 65 -6.98 5.84 26.52
N LEU A 66 -5.72 5.88 26.07
CA LEU A 66 -5.32 5.42 24.74
C LEU A 66 -5.75 3.97 24.44
N GLU A 67 -5.63 3.04 25.39
CA GLU A 67 -6.07 1.65 25.20
C GLU A 67 -7.58 1.59 24.92
N LYS A 68 -8.37 2.28 25.73
CA LYS A 68 -9.83 2.26 25.63
C LYS A 68 -10.33 2.94 24.36
N MET A 69 -9.65 3.99 23.92
CA MET A 69 -10.02 4.77 22.74
C MET A 69 -9.65 4.07 21.43
N TYR A 70 -8.48 3.42 21.39
CA TYR A 70 -7.87 3.00 20.13
C TYR A 70 -7.74 1.50 19.95
N VAL A 71 -7.79 0.67 21.01
CA VAL A 71 -7.71 -0.78 20.85
C VAL A 71 -9.00 -1.31 20.24
N ALA A 72 -8.98 -1.48 18.93
CA ALA A 72 -10.11 -1.92 18.15
C ALA A 72 -9.66 -2.43 16.78
N THR A 73 -10.54 -3.21 16.16
CA THR A 73 -10.49 -3.50 14.72
C THR A 73 -11.52 -2.63 14.02
N GLU A 74 -11.03 -1.76 13.14
CA GLU A 74 -11.84 -0.89 12.31
C GLU A 74 -11.93 -1.44 10.89
N ILE A 75 -13.12 -1.38 10.31
CA ILE A 75 -13.45 -1.85 8.96
C ILE A 75 -14.32 -0.80 8.25
N GLY A 76 -14.61 -1.03 6.97
CA GLY A 76 -15.58 -0.23 6.24
C GLY A 76 -15.03 1.12 5.76
N PHE A 77 -13.75 1.18 5.42
CA PHE A 77 -13.13 2.36 4.83
C PHE A 77 -13.69 2.61 3.42
N PRO A 78 -14.42 3.71 3.14
CA PRO A 78 -15.09 3.89 1.85
C PRO A 78 -14.15 3.92 0.65
N ALA A 79 -12.97 4.52 0.82
CA ALA A 79 -11.93 4.57 -0.21
C ALA A 79 -11.13 3.26 -0.34
N LEU A 80 -11.22 2.36 0.65
CA LEU A 80 -10.46 1.12 0.74
C LEU A 80 -11.38 -0.05 1.16
N PRO A 81 -12.33 -0.44 0.30
CA PRO A 81 -13.24 -1.54 0.61
C PRO A 81 -12.46 -2.85 0.83
N GLY A 82 -12.84 -3.61 1.85
CA GLY A 82 -12.18 -4.86 2.23
C GLY A 82 -10.92 -4.70 3.08
N PHE A 83 -10.45 -3.47 3.31
CA PHE A 83 -9.36 -3.22 4.27
C PHE A 83 -9.89 -3.21 5.71
N SER A 84 -9.02 -3.65 6.62
CA SER A 84 -9.20 -3.56 8.06
C SER A 84 -7.96 -2.96 8.71
N ARG A 85 -8.15 -2.21 9.80
CA ARG A 85 -7.09 -1.68 10.63
C ARG A 85 -7.29 -2.17 12.06
N HIS A 86 -6.34 -2.92 12.58
CA HIS A 86 -6.27 -3.30 13.97
C HIS A 86 -5.25 -2.44 14.70
N THR A 87 -5.58 -1.98 15.90
CA THR A 87 -4.63 -1.25 16.75
C THR A 87 -4.50 -1.97 18.08
N ASP A 88 -3.25 -2.29 18.43
CA ASP A 88 -2.86 -2.85 19.70
C ASP A 88 -2.11 -1.81 20.52
N VAL A 89 -2.34 -1.80 21.82
CA VAL A 89 -1.63 -0.94 22.76
C VAL A 89 -1.12 -1.80 23.90
N LEU A 90 0.20 -1.83 24.06
CA LEU A 90 0.89 -2.53 25.13
C LEU A 90 1.56 -1.50 26.04
N ARG A 91 1.17 -1.47 27.32
CA ARG A 91 1.80 -0.61 28.32
C ARG A 91 2.96 -1.34 28.99
N TYR A 92 4.05 -0.60 29.21
CA TYR A 92 5.20 -1.01 29.99
C TYR A 92 5.33 -0.08 31.19
N GLY A 93 5.87 -0.62 32.30
CA GLY A 93 5.91 0.10 33.58
C GLY A 93 4.52 0.26 34.21
N GLY A 94 4.30 1.39 34.87
CA GLY A 94 3.04 1.70 35.54
C GLY A 94 3.04 3.12 36.10
N VAL A 95 1.89 3.56 36.63
CA VAL A 95 1.74 4.94 37.14
C VAL A 95 2.81 5.24 38.17
N GLY A 96 3.58 6.31 37.95
CA GLY A 96 4.66 6.74 38.84
C GLY A 96 6.00 6.01 38.65
N GLN A 97 6.10 5.08 37.69
CA GLN A 97 7.36 4.43 37.35
C GLN A 97 8.12 5.24 36.29
N PRO A 98 9.47 5.34 36.36
CA PRO A 98 10.28 6.06 35.38
C PRO A 98 10.20 5.50 33.94
N ASN A 99 9.71 4.28 33.78
CA ASN A 99 9.58 3.56 32.52
C ASN A 99 8.12 3.38 32.08
N ASP A 100 7.22 4.29 32.45
CA ASP A 100 5.83 4.28 31.96
C ASP A 100 5.75 4.77 30.51
N TYR A 101 5.53 3.82 29.60
CA TYR A 101 5.29 4.12 28.19
C TYR A 101 4.36 3.08 27.57
N LYS A 102 3.70 3.46 26.49
CA LYS A 102 2.85 2.58 25.67
C LYS A 102 3.50 2.37 24.32
N LYS A 103 3.63 1.10 23.94
CA LYS A 103 3.97 0.68 22.58
C LYS A 103 2.67 0.42 21.83
N ILE A 104 2.36 1.28 20.88
CA ILE A 104 1.19 1.17 20.02
C ILE A 104 1.62 0.53 18.72
N THR A 105 0.93 -0.52 18.30
CA THR A 105 1.11 -1.15 16.99
C THR A 105 -0.18 -1.06 16.20
N VAL A 106 -0.11 -0.47 15.02
CA VAL A 106 -1.22 -0.37 14.07
C VAL A 106 -0.93 -1.30 12.91
N THR A 107 -1.81 -2.25 12.67
CA THR A 107 -1.71 -3.25 11.59
C THR A 107 -2.87 -3.08 10.63
N VAL A 108 -2.58 -2.91 9.35
CA VAL A 108 -3.55 -2.80 8.27
C VAL A 108 -3.47 -4.04 7.39
N SER A 109 -4.61 -4.68 7.19
CA SER A 109 -4.76 -5.86 6.34
C SER A 109 -5.81 -5.57 5.26
N GLY A 110 -5.71 -6.21 4.10
CA GLY A 110 -6.65 -5.97 3.02
C GLY A 110 -6.29 -6.69 1.72
N PRO A 111 -7.21 -6.66 0.74
CA PRO A 111 -7.02 -7.31 -0.56
C PRO A 111 -5.86 -6.69 -1.35
N GLY A 112 -5.06 -7.56 -1.97
CA GLY A 112 -3.93 -7.15 -2.81
C GLY A 112 -2.66 -6.77 -2.03
N LEU A 113 -2.66 -6.84 -0.71
CA LEU A 113 -1.43 -6.79 0.08
C LEU A 113 -0.78 -8.18 0.12
N LEU A 114 0.54 -8.24 -0.07
CA LEU A 114 1.32 -9.48 0.08
C LEU A 114 1.43 -9.91 1.55
N ALA A 115 1.48 -8.94 2.45
CA ALA A 115 1.48 -9.11 3.89
C ALA A 115 0.84 -7.89 4.56
N PRO A 116 0.31 -8.02 5.79
CA PRO A 116 -0.20 -6.87 6.54
C PRO A 116 0.85 -5.77 6.71
N VAL A 117 0.41 -4.52 6.66
CA VAL A 117 1.25 -3.35 6.92
C VAL A 117 1.17 -3.01 8.39
N SER A 118 2.27 -3.20 9.12
CA SER A 118 2.35 -2.82 10.53
C SER A 118 3.26 -1.60 10.74
N ARG A 119 2.82 -0.69 11.61
CA ARG A 119 3.60 0.44 12.09
C ARG A 119 3.50 0.51 13.60
N THR A 120 4.62 0.84 14.24
CA THR A 120 4.72 0.85 15.70
C THR A 120 5.30 2.17 16.17
N VAL A 121 4.75 2.70 17.26
CA VAL A 121 5.22 3.91 17.92
C VAL A 121 5.25 3.71 19.42
N THR A 122 6.18 4.41 20.09
CA THR A 122 6.22 4.49 21.54
C THR A 122 5.74 5.88 21.97
N VAL A 123 4.82 5.92 22.93
CA VAL A 123 4.34 7.15 23.57
C VAL A 123 4.68 7.04 25.05
N ALA A 124 5.48 7.99 25.56
CA ALA A 124 5.80 8.05 26.98
C ALA A 124 4.64 8.68 27.78
N ALA A 125 4.51 8.30 29.05
CA ALA A 125 3.67 9.05 29.97
C ALA A 125 4.16 10.52 30.07
N PRO A 126 3.26 11.50 30.19
CA PRO A 126 3.61 12.92 30.34
C PRO A 126 4.29 13.22 31.68
#